data_AF-A0A316DJZ8-F1
#
_entry.id   AF-A0A316DJZ8-F1
#
_cell.length_a   1.000
_cell.length_b   1.000
_cell.length_c   1.000
_cell.angle_alpha   90.00
_cell.angle_beta   90.00
_cell.angle_gamma   90.00
#
_symmetry.space_group_name_H-M   'P 1'
#
loop_
_entity.id
_entity.type
_entity.pdbx_description
1 polymer ?
#
loop_
_entity_poly.entity_id
_entity_poly.type
_entity_poly.pdbx_seq_one_letter_code
_entity_poly.pdbx_strand_id
1 'polypeptide(L)'
;MVNEELFEIINAPFSELNKLKIGLLVRATLPEILESELISEIEIKKLTEENYSKMIFDMNYPVLKLVDENLPTINNRTIGDYTRYYANPYKSYNSRYLISSEWYDRNQEGYIKWLKRKVNRN
;
A
#
# COMPACT_ATOMS: atom_id res chain seq x y z
N MET A 1 -18.42 -10.01 1.41
CA MET A 1 -19.03 -8.68 1.65
C MET A 1 -18.00 -7.57 1.67
N VAL A 2 -16.78 -7.75 2.19
CA VAL A 2 -15.74 -6.69 2.25
C VAL A 2 -15.26 -6.21 0.86
N ASN A 3 -15.23 -7.08 -0.14
CA ASN A 3 -14.74 -6.71 -1.47
C ASN A 3 -15.65 -5.72 -2.24
N GLU A 4 -16.94 -5.60 -1.92
CA GLU A 4 -17.84 -4.74 -2.70
C GLU A 4 -17.51 -3.26 -2.53
N GLU A 5 -17.35 -2.79 -1.29
CA GLU A 5 -16.95 -1.40 -0.98
C GLU A 5 -15.59 -1.05 -1.59
N LEU A 6 -14.61 -1.97 -1.52
CA LEU A 6 -13.30 -1.78 -2.16
C LEU A 6 -13.45 -1.54 -3.67
N PHE A 7 -14.25 -2.34 -4.36
CA PHE A 7 -14.44 -2.19 -5.79
C PHE A 7 -15.30 -0.97 -6.16
N GLU A 8 -16.20 -0.52 -5.29
CA GLU A 8 -16.86 0.78 -5.44
C GLU A 8 -15.83 1.93 -5.43
N ILE A 9 -14.91 1.92 -4.45
CA ILE A 9 -13.83 2.92 -4.37
C ILE A 9 -12.93 2.85 -5.61
N ILE A 10 -12.46 1.66 -6.01
CA ILE A 10 -11.55 1.52 -7.16
C ILE A 10 -12.21 2.00 -8.46
N ASN A 11 -13.52 1.75 -8.62
CA ASN A 11 -14.26 2.15 -9.82
C ASN A 11 -14.70 3.62 -9.81
N ALA A 12 -14.70 4.29 -8.66
CA ALA A 12 -15.03 5.70 -8.56
C ALA A 12 -14.15 6.56 -9.49
N PRO A 13 -14.68 7.63 -10.12
CA PRO A 13 -13.92 8.52 -10.98
C PRO A 13 -12.64 9.05 -10.30
N PHE A 14 -11.59 9.26 -11.09
CA PHE A 14 -10.33 9.82 -10.59
C PHE A 14 -10.56 11.14 -9.83
N SER A 15 -11.44 12.00 -10.36
CA SER A 15 -11.78 13.31 -9.77
C SER A 15 -12.46 13.20 -8.40
N GLU A 16 -13.11 12.08 -8.09
CA GLU A 16 -13.72 11.84 -6.78
C GLU A 16 -12.67 11.31 -5.79
N LEU A 17 -11.89 10.33 -6.21
CA LEU A 17 -10.78 9.80 -5.40
C LEU A 17 -9.74 10.87 -5.07
N ASN A 18 -9.52 11.82 -5.99
CA ASN A 18 -8.58 12.92 -5.79
C ASN A 18 -9.03 13.93 -4.72
N LYS A 19 -10.28 13.87 -4.23
CA LYS A 19 -10.78 14.70 -3.13
C LYS A 19 -10.51 14.08 -1.76
N LEU A 20 -10.21 12.78 -1.71
CA LEU A 20 -9.93 12.07 -0.46
C LEU A 20 -8.53 12.41 0.03
N LYS A 21 -8.29 12.38 1.35
CA LYS A 21 -6.91 12.43 1.85
C LYS A 21 -6.20 11.13 1.49
N ILE A 22 -5.02 11.22 0.87
CA ILE A 22 -4.28 10.03 0.41
C ILE A 22 -4.07 8.98 1.51
N GLY A 23 -3.71 9.41 2.73
CA GLY A 23 -3.54 8.47 3.84
C GLY A 23 -4.81 7.73 4.23
N LEU A 24 -6.00 8.32 4.04
CA LEU A 24 -7.28 7.64 4.24
C LEU A 24 -7.56 6.65 3.11
N LEU A 25 -7.34 7.08 1.86
CA LEU A 25 -7.52 6.22 0.69
C LEU A 25 -6.66 4.95 0.82
N VAL A 26 -5.36 5.09 1.09
CA VAL A 26 -4.44 3.95 1.25
C VAL A 26 -4.85 3.03 2.39
N ARG A 27 -5.25 3.58 3.54
CA ARG A 27 -5.67 2.76 4.69
C ARG A 27 -6.99 2.03 4.46
N ALA A 28 -7.87 2.57 3.62
CA ALA A 28 -9.11 1.91 3.22
C ALA A 28 -8.88 0.82 2.17
N THR A 29 -7.91 0.99 1.26
CA THR A 29 -7.76 0.09 0.12
C THR A 29 -6.63 -0.91 0.23
N LEU A 30 -5.43 -0.50 0.66
CA LEU A 30 -4.23 -1.35 0.58
C LEU A 30 -4.26 -2.58 1.50
N PRO A 31 -4.77 -2.52 2.75
CA PRO A 31 -4.99 -3.70 3.58
C PRO A 31 -5.81 -4.79 2.88
N GLU A 32 -6.98 -4.41 2.36
CA GLU A 32 -7.91 -5.33 1.70
C GLU A 32 -7.31 -5.91 0.42
N ILE A 33 -6.57 -5.11 -0.36
CA ILE A 33 -5.86 -5.56 -1.56
C ILE A 33 -4.83 -6.65 -1.22
N LEU A 34 -4.10 -6.50 -0.11
CA LEU A 34 -3.09 -7.46 0.33
C LEU A 34 -3.74 -8.76 0.82
N GLU A 35 -4.71 -8.66 1.71
CA GLU A 35 -5.34 -9.82 2.36
C GLU A 35 -6.21 -10.63 1.39
N SER A 36 -6.81 -9.96 0.40
CA SER A 36 -7.57 -10.61 -0.68
C SER A 36 -6.73 -10.97 -1.90
N GLU A 37 -5.41 -10.75 -1.86
CA GLU A 37 -4.46 -11.12 -2.93
C GLU A 37 -4.90 -10.60 -4.32
N LEU A 38 -5.37 -9.34 -4.37
CA LEU A 38 -5.91 -8.71 -5.60
C LEU A 38 -4.83 -8.12 -6.52
N ILE A 39 -3.56 -8.33 -6.17
CA ILE A 39 -2.39 -7.99 -6.96
C ILE A 39 -1.42 -9.18 -6.94
N SER A 40 -0.72 -9.41 -8.06
CA SER A 40 0.21 -10.54 -8.15
C SER A 40 1.39 -10.45 -7.16
N GLU A 41 1.98 -11.60 -6.80
CA GLU A 41 3.22 -11.68 -6.02
C GLU A 41 4.37 -10.83 -6.62
N ILE A 42 4.45 -10.74 -7.96
CA ILE A 42 5.44 -9.91 -8.65
C ILE A 42 5.22 -8.42 -8.33
N GLU A 43 3.96 -7.97 -8.30
CA GLU A 43 3.61 -6.59 -7.96
C GLU A 43 3.90 -6.31 -6.49
N ILE A 44 3.60 -7.25 -5.58
CA ILE A 44 3.97 -7.14 -4.16
C ILE A 44 5.47 -6.96 -4.00
N LYS A 45 6.28 -7.79 -4.69
CA LYS A 45 7.74 -7.66 -4.66
C LYS A 45 8.19 -6.26 -5.10
N LYS A 46 7.63 -5.74 -6.20
CA LYS A 46 7.93 -4.38 -6.67
C LYS A 46 7.56 -3.31 -5.65
N LEU A 47 6.45 -3.45 -4.93
CA LEU A 47 6.07 -2.52 -3.86
C LEU A 47 7.04 -2.51 -2.67
N THR A 48 7.90 -3.52 -2.54
CA THR A 48 9.01 -3.53 -1.56
C THR A 48 10.27 -2.83 -2.06
N GLU A 49 10.31 -2.40 -3.33
CA GLU A 49 11.47 -1.76 -3.94
C GLU A 49 11.36 -0.23 -3.85
N GLU A 50 12.44 0.42 -3.39
CA GLU A 50 12.50 1.88 -3.23
C GLU A 50 12.39 2.59 -4.60
N ASN A 51 13.13 2.12 -5.61
CA ASN A 51 13.11 2.70 -6.96
C ASN A 51 11.72 2.64 -7.60
N TYR A 52 11.01 1.51 -7.44
CA TYR A 52 9.65 1.39 -7.93
C TYR A 52 8.72 2.36 -7.20
N SER A 53 8.87 2.45 -5.88
CA SER A 53 8.07 3.34 -5.04
C SER A 53 8.26 4.82 -5.42
N LYS A 54 9.50 5.21 -5.72
CA LYS A 54 9.85 6.55 -6.20
C LYS A 54 9.27 6.83 -7.57
N MET A 55 9.43 5.90 -8.51
CA MET A 55 8.99 6.07 -9.89
C MET A 55 7.46 6.12 -10.04
N ILE A 56 6.72 5.29 -9.28
CA ILE A 56 5.27 5.15 -9.43
C ILE A 56 4.48 6.08 -8.51
N PHE A 57 4.97 6.31 -7.28
CA PHE A 57 4.22 7.03 -6.25
C PHE A 57 4.90 8.31 -5.78
N ASP A 58 6.10 8.64 -6.25
CA ASP A 58 6.95 9.70 -5.70
C ASP A 58 7.22 9.54 -4.18
N MET A 59 7.37 8.28 -3.74
CA MET A 59 7.73 7.93 -2.37
C MET A 59 9.21 7.62 -2.24
N ASN A 60 9.85 8.14 -1.19
CA ASN A 60 11.27 7.89 -0.92
C ASN A 60 11.52 6.59 -0.14
N TYR A 61 10.45 5.90 0.28
CA TYR A 61 10.54 4.63 0.98
C TYR A 61 9.63 3.62 0.28
N PRO A 62 9.96 2.31 0.36
CA PRO A 62 9.09 1.26 -0.13
C PRO A 62 7.66 1.37 0.41
N VAL A 63 6.66 1.22 -0.47
CA VAL A 63 5.24 1.19 -0.08
C VAL A 63 4.97 0.04 0.90
N LEU A 64 5.58 -1.11 0.64
CA LEU A 64 5.54 -2.28 1.51
C LEU A 64 6.91 -2.59 2.09
N LYS A 65 6.93 -3.11 3.32
CA LYS A 65 8.12 -3.69 3.93
C LYS A 65 7.79 -5.10 4.41
N LEU A 66 8.59 -6.07 3.98
CA LEU A 66 8.50 -7.44 4.48
C LEU A 66 8.79 -7.45 5.98
N VAL A 67 7.95 -8.14 6.75
CA VAL A 67 8.18 -8.34 8.18
C VAL A 67 9.30 -9.34 8.40
N ASP A 68 10.29 -8.96 9.20
CA ASP A 68 11.25 -9.88 9.79
C ASP A 68 10.68 -10.40 11.11
N GLU A 69 10.31 -11.69 11.11
CA GLU A 69 9.71 -12.40 12.23
C GLU A 69 10.63 -12.50 13.46
N ASN A 70 11.94 -12.31 13.28
CA ASN A 70 12.92 -12.37 14.36
C ASN A 70 13.15 -11.02 15.04
N LEU A 71 12.57 -9.94 14.50
CA LEU A 71 12.73 -8.60 15.02
C LEU A 71 11.47 -8.11 15.73
N PRO A 72 11.61 -7.34 16.84
CA PRO A 72 10.46 -6.68 17.45
C PRO A 72 9.71 -5.79 16.46
N THR A 73 8.40 -5.59 16.67
CA THR A 73 7.55 -4.76 15.81
C THR A 73 8.10 -3.35 15.62
N ILE A 74 8.70 -2.75 16.65
CA ILE A 74 9.27 -1.40 16.54
C ILE A 74 10.46 -1.35 15.57
N ASN A 75 11.34 -2.36 15.58
CA ASN A 75 12.48 -2.46 14.67
C ASN A 75 12.02 -2.65 13.23
N ASN A 76 11.00 -3.48 13.03
CA ASN A 76 10.39 -3.69 11.71
C ASN A 76 9.87 -2.38 11.09
N ARG A 77 9.37 -1.45 11.91
CA ARG A 77 8.72 -0.23 11.42
C ARG A 77 9.64 0.99 11.33
N THR A 78 10.85 0.88 11.85
CA THR A 78 11.75 2.02 12.02
C THR A 78 12.81 2.03 10.91
N ILE A 79 13.06 3.21 10.35
CA ILE A 79 14.21 3.49 9.48
C ILE A 79 14.94 4.68 10.09
N GLY A 80 16.19 4.46 10.52
CA GLY A 80 16.92 5.44 11.33
C GLY A 80 16.18 5.68 12.65
N ASP A 81 15.84 6.95 12.92
CA ASP A 81 15.15 7.35 14.15
C ASP A 81 13.62 7.47 13.99
N TYR A 82 13.09 7.17 12.80
CA TYR A 82 11.69 7.43 12.48
C TYR A 82 10.91 6.16 12.21
N THR A 83 9.70 6.08 12.80
CA THR A 83 8.72 5.04 12.47
C THR A 83 8.08 5.39 11.13
N ARG A 84 8.53 4.74 10.05
CA ARG A 84 8.11 5.00 8.65
C ARG A 84 6.99 4.08 8.16
N TYR A 85 6.56 3.12 8.99
CA TYR A 85 5.54 2.14 8.65
C TYR A 85 4.47 2.04 9.75
N TYR A 86 3.24 1.72 9.36
CA TYR A 86 2.15 1.45 10.30
C TYR A 86 2.41 0.20 11.15
N ALA A 87 1.67 0.07 12.25
CA ALA A 87 1.89 -0.98 13.26
C ALA A 87 1.44 -2.36 12.82
N ASN A 88 0.32 -2.39 12.10
CA ASN A 88 -0.34 -3.63 11.76
C ASN A 88 0.30 -4.26 10.52
N PRO A 89 0.82 -5.50 10.62
CA PRO A 89 1.21 -6.27 9.45
C PRO A 89 -0.02 -6.90 8.79
N TYR A 90 -0.02 -6.95 7.46
CA TYR A 90 -1.07 -7.59 6.66
C TYR A 90 -0.50 -8.81 5.96
N LYS A 91 -1.26 -9.91 5.97
CA LYS A 91 -0.86 -11.14 5.27
C LYS A 91 -1.19 -11.00 3.79
N SER A 92 -0.27 -11.44 2.94
CA SER A 92 -0.53 -11.63 1.52
C SER A 92 0.30 -12.80 1.03
N TYR A 93 -0.32 -13.77 0.39
CA TYR A 93 0.31 -15.05 0.04
C TYR A 93 0.95 -15.68 1.29
N ASN A 94 2.24 -16.04 1.21
CA ASN A 94 2.99 -16.69 2.27
C ASN A 94 3.83 -15.73 3.12
N SER A 95 3.53 -14.43 3.11
CA SER A 95 4.34 -13.41 3.79
C SER A 95 3.48 -12.34 4.47
N ARG A 96 4.11 -11.58 5.38
CA ARG A 96 3.49 -10.46 6.08
C ARG A 96 4.20 -9.18 5.73
N TYR A 97 3.43 -8.12 5.49
CA TYR A 97 3.94 -6.84 5.04
C TYR A 97 3.41 -5.70 5.89
N LEU A 98 4.27 -4.72 6.16
CA LEU A 98 3.90 -3.43 6.73
C LEU A 98 3.69 -2.42 5.61
N ILE A 99 2.73 -1.52 5.80
CA ILE A 99 2.44 -0.42 4.88
C ILE A 99 3.14 0.84 5.36
N SER A 100 3.78 1.58 4.44
CA SER A 100 4.42 2.86 4.75
C SER A 100 3.40 3.87 5.29
N SER A 101 3.83 4.71 6.23
CA SER A 101 3.05 5.83 6.76
C SER A 101 3.35 7.18 6.08
N GLU A 102 4.29 7.21 5.13
CA GLU A 102 4.87 8.41 4.52
C GLU A 102 4.07 8.93 3.31
N TRP A 103 2.74 8.99 3.46
CA TRP A 103 1.85 9.46 2.40
C TRP A 103 1.59 10.95 2.49
N TYR A 104 1.86 11.66 1.39
CA TYR A 104 1.65 13.09 1.21
C TYR A 104 0.83 13.35 -0.05
N ASP A 105 0.20 14.52 -0.15
CA ASP A 105 -0.72 14.85 -1.25
C ASP A 105 -0.11 14.62 -2.65
N ARG A 106 1.19 14.87 -2.82
CA ARG A 106 1.92 14.61 -4.07
C ARG A 106 1.90 13.15 -4.54
N ASN A 107 1.68 12.20 -3.63
CA ASN A 107 1.66 10.76 -3.93
C ASN A 107 0.30 10.29 -4.48
N GLN A 108 -0.74 11.12 -4.36
CA GLN A 108 -2.12 10.72 -4.60
C GLN A 108 -2.39 10.30 -6.03
N GLU A 109 -1.92 11.09 -7.00
CA GLU A 109 -2.12 10.78 -8.41
C GLU A 109 -1.47 9.44 -8.79
N GLY A 110 -0.25 9.18 -8.32
CA GLY A 110 0.47 7.93 -8.54
C GLY A 110 -0.29 6.74 -7.97
N TYR A 111 -0.80 6.87 -6.74
CA TYR A 111 -1.56 5.82 -6.07
C TYR A 111 -2.87 5.49 -6.77
N ILE A 112 -3.68 6.50 -7.15
CA ILE A 112 -4.96 6.27 -7.85
C ILE A 112 -4.72 5.61 -9.21
N LYS A 113 -3.70 6.07 -9.97
CA LYS A 113 -3.32 5.45 -11.25
C LYS A 113 -2.84 4.02 -11.08
N TRP A 114 -2.13 3.72 -9.99
CA TRP A 114 -1.71 2.35 -9.68
C TRP A 114 -2.90 1.46 -9.34
N LEU A 115 -3.78 1.90 -8.43
CA LEU A 115 -5.01 1.18 -8.03
C LEU A 115 -5.82 0.72 -9.24
N LYS A 116 -6.16 1.67 -10.12
CA LYS A 116 -6.98 1.40 -11.31
C LYS A 116 -6.32 0.47 -12.35
N ARG A 117 -4.99 0.38 -12.36
CA ARG A 117 -4.24 -0.44 -13.35
C ARG A 117 -3.89 -1.82 -12.85
N LYS A 118 -3.75 -1.98 -11.53
CA LYS A 118 -3.10 -3.17 -10.94
C LYS A 118 -4.06 -4.06 -10.17
N VAL A 119 -5.12 -3.48 -9.59
CA VAL A 119 -6.06 -4.23 -8.78
C VAL A 119 -7.16 -4.77 -9.68
N ASN A 120 -7.28 -6.10 -9.74
CA ASN A 120 -8.30 -6.78 -10.55
C ASN A 120 -9.20 -7.63 -9.65
N ARG A 121 -10.45 -7.87 -10.08
CA ARG A 121 -11.21 -9.02 -9.59
C ARG A 121 -10.57 -10.27 -10.19
N ASN A 122 -10.05 -11.14 -9.33
CA ASN A 122 -9.72 -12.52 -9.72
C ASN A 122 -10.98 -13.27 -10.16
#